data_AF-A0A9C6WSB6-F1
#
_entry.id   AF-A0A9C6WSB6-F1
#
_cell.length_a   1.000
_cell.length_b   1.000
_cell.length_c   1.000
_cell.angle_alpha   90.00
_cell.angle_beta   90.00
_cell.angle_gamma   90.00
#
_symmetry.space_group_name_H-M   'P 1'
#
loop_
_entity.id
_entity.type
_entity.pdbx_description
1 polymer ?
#
loop_
_entity_poly.entity_id
_entity_poly.type
_entity_poly.pdbx_seq_one_letter_code
_entity_poly.pdbx_strand_id
1 'polypeptide(L)'
;MEWWMSMPKVELHAHLNGSIRGSTLLELARALWDKGLIDFSQVEHVILKNDHMTVTRIANEVVEDFASEKVVYLELRTTPKKNDSQGMSKRSYVEAVLEGIRSVSSVDVALIPYTEDPRNLLESLHAATNDKCDGNSRKKIFVRLLLSADRRETTEATMETVKLALEMRHLGVVGIDLSGNLKVGEWYVNLSRTLA
;
A
#
# COMPACT_ATOMS: atom_id res chain seq x y z
N MET A 1 23.10 16.36 11.11
CA MET A 1 22.02 15.76 10.30
C MET A 1 21.50 16.86 9.40
N GLU A 2 21.35 16.59 8.10
CA GLU A 2 20.91 17.61 7.14
C GLU A 2 19.43 17.96 7.37
N TRP A 3 19.05 19.23 7.22
CA TRP A 3 17.72 19.73 7.62
C TRP A 3 16.55 19.02 6.90
N TRP A 4 16.76 18.57 5.66
CA TRP A 4 15.76 17.85 4.86
C TRP A 4 15.42 16.47 5.43
N MET A 5 16.36 15.83 6.14
CA MET A 5 16.12 14.55 6.79
C MET A 5 15.17 14.69 7.98
N SER A 6 15.16 15.84 8.66
CA SER A 6 14.28 16.12 9.80
C SER A 6 12.91 16.69 9.42
N MET A 7 12.74 17.17 8.18
CA MET A 7 11.52 17.83 7.74
C MET A 7 10.34 16.84 7.63
N PRO A 8 9.16 17.17 8.18
CA PRO A 8 7.94 16.40 7.95
C PRO A 8 7.61 16.32 6.45
N LYS A 9 7.30 15.11 5.96
CA LYS A 9 7.05 14.84 4.54
C LYS A 9 5.71 14.15 4.31
N VAL A 10 5.19 14.31 3.11
CA VAL A 10 3.98 13.66 2.62
C VAL A 10 4.37 12.84 1.39
N GLU A 11 4.06 11.55 1.40
CA GLU A 11 4.28 10.64 0.27
C GLU A 11 2.93 10.24 -0.33
N LEU A 12 2.72 10.52 -1.61
CA LEU A 12 1.46 10.31 -2.32
C LEU A 12 1.59 9.29 -3.47
N HIS A 13 2.80 8.83 -3.76
CA HIS A 13 3.10 7.95 -4.87
C HIS A 13 4.19 6.94 -4.51
N ALA A 14 3.88 6.04 -3.58
CA ALA A 14 4.72 4.88 -3.28
C ALA A 14 4.01 3.59 -3.66
N HIS A 15 4.63 2.77 -4.51
CA HIS A 15 4.16 1.40 -4.78
C HIS A 15 4.76 0.46 -3.75
N LEU A 16 3.93 -0.34 -3.07
CA LEU A 16 4.37 -1.29 -2.03
C LEU A 16 5.50 -2.20 -2.54
N ASN A 17 5.28 -2.84 -3.68
CA ASN A 17 6.24 -3.73 -4.32
C ASN A 17 7.49 -3.01 -4.85
N GLY A 18 7.41 -1.70 -5.10
CA GLY A 18 8.54 -0.88 -5.50
C GLY A 18 9.33 -0.29 -4.32
N SER A 19 8.85 -0.48 -3.09
CA SER A 19 9.43 0.09 -1.87
C SER A 19 10.07 -0.98 -0.98
N ILE A 20 10.20 -2.23 -1.47
CA ILE A 20 10.78 -3.33 -0.70
C ILE A 20 12.27 -3.07 -0.46
N ARG A 21 12.73 -3.26 0.78
CA ARG A 21 14.15 -3.19 1.14
C ARG A 21 14.97 -4.14 0.26
N GLY A 22 16.11 -3.68 -0.26
CA GLY A 22 17.00 -4.51 -1.06
C GLY A 22 17.45 -5.79 -0.34
N SER A 23 17.66 -5.72 0.98
CA SER A 23 17.99 -6.88 1.82
C SER A 23 16.86 -7.91 1.86
N THR A 24 15.61 -7.46 2.02
CA THR A 24 14.42 -8.33 2.04
C THR A 24 14.22 -8.99 0.69
N LEU A 25 14.39 -8.24 -0.41
CA LEU A 25 14.36 -8.79 -1.76
C LEU A 25 15.40 -9.90 -1.97
N LEU A 26 16.64 -9.67 -1.53
CA LEU A 26 17.71 -10.67 -1.63
C LEU A 26 17.45 -11.90 -0.76
N GLU A 27 16.91 -11.72 0.44
CA GLU A 27 16.53 -12.81 1.35
C GLU A 27 15.45 -13.70 0.71
N LEU A 28 14.36 -13.10 0.22
CA LEU A 28 13.27 -13.81 -0.42
C LEU A 28 13.72 -14.49 -1.72
N ALA A 29 14.59 -13.84 -2.51
CA ALA A 29 15.16 -14.42 -3.71
C ALA A 29 15.97 -15.69 -3.41
N ARG A 30 16.85 -15.64 -2.38
CA ARG A 30 17.63 -16.80 -1.95
C ARG A 30 16.74 -17.95 -1.50
N ALA A 31 15.72 -17.67 -0.68
CA ALA A 31 14.80 -18.69 -0.20
C ALA A 31 14.02 -19.40 -1.33
N LEU A 32 13.69 -18.69 -2.41
CA LEU A 32 13.03 -19.26 -3.59
C LEU A 32 14.02 -20.01 -4.51
N TRP A 33 15.23 -19.49 -4.67
CA TRP A 33 16.30 -20.14 -5.41
C TRP A 33 16.68 -21.49 -4.78
N ASP A 34 16.81 -21.55 -3.46
CA ASP A 34 17.13 -22.78 -2.73
C ASP A 34 16.04 -23.86 -2.88
N LYS A 35 14.79 -23.43 -3.12
CA LYS A 35 13.66 -24.31 -3.45
C LYS A 35 13.58 -24.71 -4.93
N GLY A 36 14.49 -24.21 -5.76
CA GLY A 36 14.49 -24.41 -7.22
C GLY A 36 13.30 -23.76 -7.94
N LEU A 37 12.66 -22.75 -7.32
CA LEU A 37 11.43 -22.14 -7.84
C LEU A 37 11.67 -20.97 -8.79
N ILE A 38 12.85 -20.37 -8.76
CA ILE A 38 13.23 -19.25 -9.62
C ILE A 38 14.67 -19.45 -10.10
N ASP A 39 14.99 -18.86 -11.25
CA ASP A 39 16.37 -18.53 -11.58
C ASP A 39 16.75 -17.21 -10.87
N PHE A 40 17.95 -17.08 -10.30
CA PHE A 40 18.39 -15.87 -9.60
C PHE A 40 18.44 -14.65 -10.53
N SER A 41 18.52 -14.89 -11.85
CA SER A 41 18.36 -13.85 -12.87
C SER A 41 16.94 -13.24 -12.93
N GLN A 42 15.94 -13.88 -12.31
CA GLN A 42 14.51 -13.51 -12.33
C GLN A 42 14.04 -12.96 -10.98
N VAL A 43 14.81 -12.07 -10.34
CA VAL A 43 14.44 -11.45 -9.05
C VAL A 43 13.08 -10.72 -9.12
N GLU A 44 12.67 -10.26 -10.30
CA GLU A 44 11.33 -9.69 -10.52
C GLU A 44 10.19 -10.65 -10.14
N HIS A 45 10.40 -11.96 -10.23
CA HIS A 45 9.41 -12.97 -9.84
C HIS A 45 9.26 -13.12 -8.32
N VAL A 46 10.23 -12.66 -7.54
CA VAL A 46 10.16 -12.61 -6.07
C VAL A 46 9.06 -11.66 -5.64
N ILE A 47 8.93 -10.53 -6.34
CA ILE A 47 7.89 -9.51 -6.14
C ILE A 47 6.49 -10.05 -6.54
N LEU A 48 6.44 -11.07 -7.41
CA LEU A 48 5.20 -11.65 -7.91
C LEU A 48 4.70 -12.85 -7.09
N LYS A 49 5.56 -13.44 -6.25
CA LYS A 49 5.21 -14.52 -5.31
C LYS A 49 4.54 -13.92 -4.07
N ASN A 50 3.27 -13.58 -4.25
CA ASN A 50 2.44 -12.98 -3.22
C ASN A 50 1.82 -14.09 -2.35
N ASP A 51 2.51 -14.49 -1.29
CA ASP A 51 1.89 -15.16 -0.14
C ASP A 51 1.57 -14.13 0.96
N HIS A 52 0.59 -14.43 1.80
CA HIS A 52 0.09 -13.47 2.79
C HIS A 52 1.17 -13.02 3.76
N MET A 53 2.08 -13.91 4.18
CA MET A 53 3.13 -13.59 5.15
C MET A 53 4.13 -12.60 4.56
N THR A 54 4.56 -12.83 3.32
CA THR A 54 5.46 -11.91 2.62
C THR A 54 4.82 -10.54 2.44
N VAL A 55 3.55 -10.48 2.02
CA VAL A 55 2.81 -9.21 1.83
C VAL A 55 2.68 -8.43 3.14
N THR A 56 2.33 -9.11 4.23
CA THR A 56 2.26 -8.50 5.57
C THR A 56 3.61 -7.94 5.99
N ARG A 57 4.69 -8.71 5.80
CA ARG A 57 6.05 -8.28 6.16
C ARG A 57 6.47 -7.04 5.39
N ILE A 58 6.35 -7.03 4.07
CA ILE A 58 6.80 -5.88 3.26
C ILE A 58 5.98 -4.63 3.57
N ALA A 59 4.67 -4.76 3.83
CA ALA A 59 3.84 -3.61 4.19
C ALA A 59 4.25 -3.00 5.53
N ASN A 60 4.62 -3.84 6.50
CA ASN A 60 5.19 -3.40 7.77
C ASN A 60 6.50 -2.63 7.53
N GLU A 61 7.48 -3.27 6.87
CA GLU A 61 8.81 -2.69 6.62
C GLU A 61 8.73 -1.34 5.88
N VAL A 62 7.87 -1.24 4.87
CA VAL A 62 7.69 -0.01 4.08
C VAL A 62 7.16 1.14 4.93
N VAL A 63 6.19 0.89 5.80
CA VAL A 63 5.65 1.93 6.70
C VAL A 63 6.71 2.38 7.71
N GLU A 64 7.49 1.44 8.25
CA GLU A 64 8.59 1.76 9.16
C GLU A 64 9.64 2.65 8.49
N ASP A 65 10.02 2.33 7.26
CA ASP A 65 11.04 3.06 6.50
C ASP A 65 10.58 4.50 6.22
N PHE A 66 9.37 4.69 5.70
CA PHE A 66 8.81 6.01 5.48
C PHE A 66 8.70 6.83 6.77
N ALA A 67 8.27 6.21 7.87
CA ALA A 67 8.20 6.91 9.16
C ALA A 67 9.59 7.26 9.71
N SER A 68 10.60 6.42 9.45
CA SER A 68 12.00 6.68 9.83
C SER A 68 12.55 7.92 9.13
N GLU A 69 12.14 8.12 7.87
CA GLU A 69 12.49 9.26 7.02
C GLU A 69 11.64 10.51 7.29
N LYS A 70 10.80 10.53 8.32
CA LYS A 70 9.92 11.67 8.67
C LYS A 70 8.76 11.89 7.70
N VAL A 71 8.30 10.85 7.00
CA VAL A 71 6.98 10.89 6.38
C VAL A 71 5.92 10.83 7.47
N VAL A 72 5.06 11.84 7.50
CA VAL A 72 3.95 11.95 8.46
C VAL A 72 2.63 11.49 7.84
N TYR A 73 2.53 11.46 6.51
CA TYR A 73 1.36 10.99 5.77
C TYR A 73 1.80 10.20 4.53
N LEU A 74 1.24 9.00 4.37
CA LEU A 74 1.56 8.06 3.30
C LEU A 74 0.28 7.54 2.63
N GLU A 75 0.12 7.81 1.33
CA GLU A 75 -0.78 7.06 0.45
C GLU A 75 -0.01 5.93 -0.23
N LEU A 76 -0.10 4.74 0.35
CA LEU A 76 0.54 3.54 -0.15
C LEU A 76 -0.32 2.90 -1.24
N ARG A 77 0.29 2.66 -2.40
CA ARG A 77 -0.35 2.10 -3.59
C ARG A 77 0.03 0.63 -3.72
N THR A 78 -0.94 -0.20 -4.09
CA THR A 78 -0.64 -1.59 -4.43
C THR A 78 -1.70 -2.17 -5.38
N THR A 79 -1.27 -3.05 -6.28
CA THR A 79 -2.17 -3.81 -7.16
C THR A 79 -2.61 -5.10 -6.45
N PRO A 80 -3.88 -5.26 -6.06
CA PRO A 80 -4.35 -6.50 -5.44
C PRO A 80 -4.12 -7.70 -6.35
N LYS A 81 -3.39 -8.70 -5.85
CA LYS A 81 -3.03 -9.89 -6.63
C LYS A 81 -3.93 -11.06 -6.28
N LYS A 82 -4.25 -11.86 -7.29
CA LYS A 82 -4.90 -13.17 -7.15
C LYS A 82 -3.86 -14.25 -7.45
N ASN A 83 -3.77 -15.25 -6.58
CA ASN A 83 -2.89 -16.41 -6.73
C ASN A 83 -3.57 -17.66 -6.18
N ASP A 84 -4.27 -18.39 -7.06
CA ASP A 84 -5.04 -19.58 -6.69
C ASP A 84 -4.15 -20.69 -6.09
N SER A 85 -2.91 -20.82 -6.57
CA SER A 85 -1.95 -21.81 -6.08
C SER A 85 -1.50 -21.59 -4.62
N GLN A 86 -1.72 -20.38 -4.09
CA GLN A 86 -1.41 -20.00 -2.71
C GLN A 86 -2.69 -19.62 -1.94
N GLY A 87 -3.88 -19.85 -2.51
CA GLY A 87 -5.16 -19.49 -1.88
C GLY A 87 -5.37 -17.98 -1.68
N MET A 88 -4.70 -17.13 -2.46
CA MET A 88 -4.78 -15.68 -2.33
C MET A 88 -5.79 -15.08 -3.30
N SER A 89 -6.78 -14.37 -2.77
CA SER A 89 -7.72 -13.54 -3.53
C SER A 89 -7.30 -12.07 -3.47
N LYS A 90 -7.85 -11.21 -4.34
CA LYS A 90 -7.61 -9.76 -4.26
C LYS A 90 -7.96 -9.21 -2.87
N ARG A 91 -9.06 -9.68 -2.26
CA ARG A 91 -9.45 -9.31 -0.90
C ARG A 91 -8.41 -9.75 0.12
N SER A 92 -8.03 -11.03 0.14
CA SER A 92 -7.12 -11.53 1.17
C SER A 92 -5.69 -10.96 1.02
N TYR A 93 -5.30 -10.56 -0.20
CA TYR A 93 -4.12 -9.73 -0.42
C TYR A 93 -4.20 -8.39 0.31
N VAL A 94 -5.30 -7.63 0.12
CA VAL A 94 -5.45 -6.31 0.78
C VAL A 94 -5.57 -6.45 2.29
N GLU A 95 -6.21 -7.51 2.78
CA GLU A 95 -6.25 -7.84 4.21
C GLU A 95 -4.83 -8.08 4.78
N ALA A 96 -3.96 -8.78 4.06
CA ALA A 96 -2.56 -8.96 4.46
C ALA A 96 -1.79 -7.63 4.49
N VAL A 97 -2.01 -6.75 3.49
CA VAL A 97 -1.41 -5.40 3.50
C VAL A 97 -1.85 -4.61 4.73
N LEU A 98 -3.16 -4.61 5.02
CA LEU A 98 -3.72 -3.93 6.19
C LEU A 98 -3.18 -4.49 7.51
N GLU A 99 -3.01 -5.81 7.60
CA GLU A 99 -2.39 -6.47 8.74
C GLU A 99 -0.92 -6.06 8.91
N GLY A 100 -0.17 -5.97 7.81
CA GLY A 100 1.21 -5.48 7.81
C GLY A 100 1.31 -4.06 8.37
N ILE A 101 0.40 -3.17 7.96
CA ILE A 101 0.35 -1.79 8.45
C ILE A 101 -0.05 -1.73 9.94
N ARG A 102 -1.01 -2.56 10.38
CA ARG A 102 -1.46 -2.62 11.79
C ARG A 102 -0.43 -3.22 12.74
N SER A 103 0.41 -4.12 12.24
CA SER A 103 1.45 -4.79 13.02
C SER A 103 2.70 -3.93 13.21
N VAL A 104 2.73 -2.70 12.68
CA VAL A 104 3.87 -1.79 12.80
C VAL A 104 4.15 -1.51 14.27
N SER A 105 5.29 -2.05 14.69
CA SER A 105 5.92 -1.92 15.99
C SER A 105 6.34 -0.53 16.37
N SER A 106 7.17 0.02 15.50
CA SER A 106 8.21 1.02 15.83
C SER A 106 7.67 2.44 15.94
N VAL A 107 6.52 2.73 15.35
CA VAL A 107 5.89 4.05 15.26
C VAL A 107 4.38 3.94 15.49
N ASP A 108 3.75 5.02 15.94
CA ASP A 108 2.30 5.07 16.04
C ASP A 108 1.70 5.21 14.64
N VAL A 109 0.94 4.20 14.22
CA VAL A 109 0.28 4.19 12.92
C VAL A 109 -1.19 4.52 13.09
N ALA A 110 -1.64 5.58 12.42
CA ALA A 110 -3.03 5.96 12.35
C ALA A 110 -3.61 5.62 10.98
N LEU A 111 -4.34 4.50 10.93
CA LEU A 111 -5.07 4.04 9.75
C LEU A 111 -6.49 4.63 9.76
N ILE A 112 -6.63 5.89 9.37
CA ILE A 112 -7.91 6.58 9.55
C ILE A 112 -8.94 6.04 8.53
N PRO A 113 -10.18 5.73 8.88
CA PRO A 113 -11.19 5.35 7.89
C PRO A 113 -11.55 6.53 6.97
N TYR A 114 -12.12 6.23 5.81
CA TYR A 114 -12.90 7.23 5.08
C TYR A 114 -14.15 7.61 5.92
N THR A 115 -14.44 8.90 6.01
CA THR A 115 -15.67 9.41 6.64
C THR A 115 -16.29 10.47 5.74
N GLU A 116 -17.62 10.47 5.64
CA GLU A 116 -18.35 11.47 4.85
C GLU A 116 -18.36 12.85 5.55
N ASP A 117 -18.16 12.89 6.87
CA ASP A 117 -18.07 14.15 7.63
C ASP A 117 -16.60 14.44 8.01
N PRO A 118 -15.97 15.47 7.40
CA PRO A 118 -14.60 15.87 7.72
C PRO A 118 -14.36 16.22 9.19
N ARG A 119 -15.41 16.57 9.96
CA ARG A 119 -15.29 16.89 11.39
C ARG A 119 -14.89 15.67 12.22
N ASN A 120 -15.42 14.49 11.89
CA ASN A 120 -15.05 13.23 12.54
C ASN A 120 -13.60 12.84 12.24
N LEU A 121 -13.08 13.23 11.08
CA LEU A 121 -11.67 13.07 10.73
C LEU A 121 -10.81 13.94 11.64
N LEU A 122 -11.19 15.20 11.82
CA LEU A 122 -10.48 16.15 12.66
C LEU A 122 -10.51 15.75 14.14
N GLU A 123 -11.62 15.19 14.63
CA GLU A 123 -11.70 14.61 15.98
C GLU A 123 -10.81 13.37 16.15
N SER A 124 -10.79 12.47 15.16
CA SER A 124 -9.91 11.29 15.18
C SER A 124 -8.42 11.68 15.10
N LEU A 125 -8.11 12.71 14.32
CA LEU A 125 -6.80 13.31 14.22
C LEU A 125 -6.41 13.97 15.56
N HIS A 126 -7.30 14.79 16.14
CA HIS A 126 -7.08 15.47 17.42
C HIS A 126 -6.98 14.51 18.59
N ALA A 127 -7.81 13.48 18.68
CA ALA A 127 -7.71 12.44 19.69
C ALA A 127 -6.36 11.74 19.62
N ALA A 128 -5.87 11.52 18.40
CA ALA A 128 -4.57 10.92 18.18
C ALA A 128 -3.39 11.92 18.30
N THR A 129 -3.63 13.24 18.41
CA THR A 129 -2.58 14.27 18.65
C THR A 129 -2.62 14.89 20.05
N ASN A 130 -3.67 14.65 20.83
CA ASN A 130 -3.83 15.15 22.21
C ASN A 130 -3.01 14.34 23.24
N ASP A 131 -2.18 13.41 22.80
CA ASP A 131 -1.18 12.81 23.66
C ASP A 131 -0.18 13.90 24.03
N LYS A 132 -0.08 14.18 25.33
CA LYS A 132 0.68 15.32 25.87
C LYS A 132 2.08 15.33 25.28
N CYS A 133 2.59 16.52 24.97
CA CYS A 133 3.99 16.75 24.61
C CYS A 133 4.92 16.46 25.80
N ASP A 134 4.97 15.21 26.26
CA ASP A 134 6.13 14.69 26.95
C ASP A 134 7.17 14.37 25.89
N GLY A 135 8.44 14.64 26.17
CA GLY A 135 9.58 14.48 25.26
C GLY A 135 9.87 13.04 24.80
N ASN A 136 8.91 12.14 24.92
CA ASN A 136 8.95 10.72 24.59
C ASN A 136 7.82 10.31 23.61
N SER A 137 7.15 11.26 22.95
CA SER A 137 6.11 10.96 21.96
C SER A 137 6.68 10.09 20.84
N ARG A 138 6.07 8.91 20.65
CA ARG A 138 6.46 7.99 19.59
C ARG A 138 6.20 8.69 18.24
N LYS A 139 7.11 8.51 17.28
CA LYS A 139 6.90 9.05 15.93
C LYS A 139 5.56 8.53 15.41
N LYS A 140 4.80 9.38 14.72
CA LYS A 140 3.48 9.05 14.21
C LYS A 140 3.40 9.21 12.69
N ILE A 141 2.75 8.25 12.03
CA ILE A 141 2.49 8.26 10.60
C ILE A 141 1.02 7.95 10.31
N PHE A 142 0.41 8.73 9.42
CA PHE A 142 -0.93 8.48 8.90
C PHE A 142 -0.82 7.69 7.61
N VAL A 143 -1.53 6.57 7.51
CA VAL A 143 -1.46 5.69 6.35
C VAL A 143 -2.83 5.54 5.69
N ARG A 144 -2.81 5.54 4.36
CA ARG A 144 -3.94 5.42 3.44
C ARG A 144 -3.58 4.44 2.34
N LEU A 145 -4.59 3.76 1.80
CA LEU A 145 -4.40 2.82 0.70
C LEU A 145 -5.10 3.28 -0.57
N LEU A 146 -4.38 3.16 -1.69
CA LEU A 146 -4.93 3.23 -3.04
C LEU A 146 -4.78 1.85 -3.69
N LEU A 147 -5.89 1.28 -4.18
CA LEU A 147 -5.84 0.02 -4.92
C LEU A 147 -5.59 0.30 -6.40
N SER A 148 -4.47 -0.20 -6.93
CA SER A 148 -4.12 -0.02 -8.33
C SER A 148 -4.85 -1.02 -9.22
N ALA A 149 -5.49 -0.53 -10.28
CA ALA A 149 -5.87 -1.30 -11.44
C ALA A 149 -4.68 -1.35 -12.43
N ASP A 150 -4.26 -2.55 -12.83
CA ASP A 150 -3.18 -2.73 -13.80
C ASP A 150 -3.75 -2.66 -15.22
N ARG A 151 -3.13 -1.86 -16.10
CA ARG A 151 -3.55 -1.68 -17.50
C ARG A 151 -3.63 -2.97 -18.32
N ARG A 152 -3.01 -4.05 -17.83
CA ARG A 152 -3.03 -5.38 -18.46
C ARG A 152 -4.24 -6.23 -18.04
N GLU A 153 -4.95 -5.84 -16.97
CA GLU A 153 -6.13 -6.56 -16.50
C GLU A 153 -7.35 -6.28 -17.39
N THR A 154 -8.32 -7.21 -17.36
CA THR A 154 -9.60 -7.02 -18.05
C THR A 154 -10.46 -6.00 -17.30
N THR A 155 -11.51 -5.52 -17.95
CA THR A 155 -12.50 -4.62 -17.33
C THR A 155 -13.18 -5.27 -16.12
N GLU A 156 -13.47 -6.58 -16.18
CA GLU A 156 -14.10 -7.33 -15.09
C GLU A 156 -13.16 -7.40 -13.88
N ALA A 157 -11.89 -7.73 -14.10
CA ALA A 157 -10.88 -7.77 -13.05
C ALA A 157 -10.63 -6.37 -12.45
N THR A 158 -10.62 -5.32 -13.28
CA THR A 158 -10.53 -3.92 -12.82
C THR A 158 -11.74 -3.57 -11.96
N MET A 159 -12.94 -3.94 -12.39
CA MET A 159 -14.18 -3.68 -11.65
C MET A 159 -14.23 -4.42 -10.31
N GLU A 160 -13.63 -5.60 -10.21
CA GLU A 160 -13.41 -6.30 -8.94
C GLU A 160 -12.55 -5.46 -7.98
N THR A 161 -11.44 -4.88 -8.46
CA THR A 161 -10.60 -3.98 -7.66
C THR A 161 -11.36 -2.74 -7.19
N VAL A 162 -12.18 -2.14 -8.08
CA VAL A 162 -13.00 -0.96 -7.73
C VAL A 162 -14.04 -1.29 -6.66
N LYS A 163 -14.75 -2.41 -6.80
CA LYS A 163 -15.71 -2.88 -5.79
C LYS A 163 -15.03 -3.15 -4.46
N LEU A 164 -13.87 -3.81 -4.48
CA LEU A 164 -13.10 -4.09 -3.28
C LEU A 164 -12.67 -2.80 -2.58
N ALA A 165 -12.25 -1.77 -3.32
CA ALA A 165 -11.90 -0.48 -2.74
C ALA A 165 -13.09 0.17 -2.03
N LEU A 166 -14.29 0.10 -2.63
CA LEU A 166 -15.53 0.62 -2.03
C LEU A 166 -15.88 -0.09 -0.72
N GLU A 167 -15.74 -1.41 -0.69
CA GLU A 167 -16.00 -2.25 0.49
C GLU A 167 -15.02 -1.94 1.63
N MET A 168 -13.75 -1.71 1.31
CA MET A 168 -12.68 -1.53 2.30
C MET A 168 -12.42 -0.07 2.70
N ARG A 169 -13.30 0.87 2.33
CA ARG A 169 -13.19 2.30 2.70
C ARG A 169 -13.11 2.55 4.19
N HIS A 170 -13.87 1.78 4.97
CA HIS A 170 -13.89 1.82 6.42
C HIS A 170 -12.59 1.29 7.07
N LEU A 171 -11.69 0.70 6.27
CA LEU A 171 -10.38 0.20 6.70
C LEU A 171 -9.24 1.08 6.16
N GLY A 172 -9.51 2.30 5.70
CA GLY A 172 -8.46 3.24 5.27
C GLY A 172 -8.10 3.19 3.78
N VAL A 173 -8.83 2.42 2.96
CA VAL A 173 -8.78 2.54 1.50
C VAL A 173 -9.51 3.82 1.07
N VAL A 174 -8.87 4.66 0.27
CA VAL A 174 -9.45 5.97 -0.11
C VAL A 174 -9.55 6.23 -1.61
N GLY A 175 -9.04 5.32 -2.44
CA GLY A 175 -9.11 5.53 -3.88
C GLY A 175 -8.53 4.41 -4.72
N ILE A 176 -8.47 4.71 -6.01
CA ILE A 176 -7.98 3.84 -7.06
C ILE A 176 -6.83 4.54 -7.78
N ASP A 177 -5.83 3.74 -8.17
CA ASP A 177 -4.74 4.15 -9.05
C ASP A 177 -4.82 3.36 -10.37
N LEU A 178 -4.33 3.91 -11.46
CA LEU A 178 -4.28 3.23 -12.76
C LEU A 178 -2.83 3.16 -13.24
N SER A 179 -2.21 1.98 -13.13
CA SER A 179 -0.77 1.80 -13.29
C SER A 179 -0.41 0.56 -14.12
N GLY A 180 0.86 0.18 -14.17
CA GLY A 180 1.36 -0.86 -15.08
C GLY A 180 1.85 -0.30 -16.41
N ASN A 181 2.06 -1.17 -17.39
CA ASN A 181 2.72 -0.82 -18.65
C ASN A 181 1.87 0.14 -19.50
N LEU A 182 2.38 1.35 -19.73
CA LEU A 182 1.69 2.40 -20.51
C LEU A 182 1.46 2.04 -21.98
N LYS A 183 2.21 1.09 -22.54
CA LYS A 183 2.07 0.63 -23.92
C LYS A 183 0.94 -0.40 -24.11
N VAL A 184 0.31 -0.84 -23.02
CA VAL A 184 -0.73 -1.86 -23.00
C VAL A 184 -2.06 -1.26 -22.52
N GLY A 185 -3.18 -1.80 -23.02
CA GLY A 185 -4.54 -1.40 -22.70
C GLY A 185 -5.19 -0.57 -23.82
N GLU A 186 -6.48 -0.81 -24.06
CA GLU A 186 -7.31 0.01 -24.95
C GLU A 186 -8.07 1.06 -24.13
N TRP A 187 -7.93 2.34 -24.50
CA TRP A 187 -8.56 3.45 -23.81
C TRP A 187 -9.59 4.10 -24.73
N TYR A 188 -10.85 3.67 -24.59
CA TYR A 188 -11.95 4.44 -25.16
C TYR A 188 -12.28 5.55 -24.19
N VAL A 189 -11.78 6.76 -24.46
CA VAL A 189 -12.31 7.95 -23.83
C VAL A 189 -13.68 8.18 -24.47
N ASN A 190 -14.73 7.65 -23.84
CA ASN A 190 -16.08 8.02 -24.21
C ASN A 190 -16.29 9.46 -23.71
N LEU A 191 -15.81 10.42 -24.51
CA LEU A 191 -16.19 11.82 -24.42
C LEU A 191 -17.64 11.92 -24.88
N SER A 192 -18.57 11.22 -24.22
CA SER A 192 -19.96 11.59 -24.27
C SER A 192 -20.03 12.98 -23.62
N ARG A 193 -19.86 13.99 -24.46
CA ARG A 193 -20.37 15.33 -24.21
C ARG A 193 -21.79 15.13 -23.70
N THR A 194 -21.99 15.35 -22.41
CA THR A 194 -23.30 15.74 -21.90
C THR A 194 -23.57 17.14 -22.46
N LEU A 195 -23.91 17.20 -23.75
CA LEU A 195 -24.55 18.32 -24.39
C LEU A 195 -25.97 17.86 -24.72
N ALA A 196 -26.86 18.04 -23.74
CA ALA A 196 -28.24 18.47 -23.90
C ALA A 196 -28.80 18.71 -22.49
#